data_AF-A0A9X1XGP6-F1
#
_entry.id   AF-A0A9X1XGP6-F1
#
_cell.length_a   1.000
_cell.length_b   1.000
_cell.length_c   1.000
_cell.angle_alpha   90.00
_cell.angle_beta   90.00
_cell.angle_gamma   90.00
#
_symmetry.space_group_name_H-M   'P 1'
#
loop_
_entity.id
_entity.type
_entity.pdbx_description
1 polymer ?
#
loop_
_entity_poly.entity_id
_entity_poly.type
_entity_poly.pdbx_seq_one_letter_code
_entity_poly.pdbx_strand_id
1 'polypeptide(L)'
;MENLSYLVAFNHLSFSMVAVVIMVLLSRAIVANTKYSAVLVIVVLGLLMGTLFVKTGLAQPGLQEFPAIVLLSQTTVIALIATFFVGGQEIRKLLSKQFDKAESLVVGAKHEAFVGTTSTQLVYIIRAFVLLMGIEMASALLTGRSSGHPLGESYLALSYLSLGIALIFIDSKAKISDKRAYLFKGLVEILVIIGILMISLRLSHLVASVIGLPQIFFAMVVSSGLGMVMPKWKAGPTLSALLFAGIPVLLTGTFLVGGSHMLEAFSIPGLQSVIVYGFAGQMFWMFGGLTILIFLAKANHVRNLAPGMAGGLSHSGLTGACTAGDFGGTASARAPIMINIPFIGHIFVFTILAASAERGVLLVEWTLPLVLLGLGFVYLASKNLRQANGEDAKEVKGLMQFSFGWQIVAVFGSFTILHFSGMPIEHASMAAASGLSHFGLFAATQGGMFGESAASMITFIFATPFLVHPLVFGLFGKATENGGEMSTKAVMFIFALGTLGVLYSALSI
;
A
#
# COMPACT_ATOMS: atom_id res chain seq x y z
N MET A 1 32.69 -22.46 5.36
CA MET A 1 31.94 -21.25 5.75
C MET A 1 30.75 -21.02 4.82
N GLU A 2 30.89 -21.18 3.49
CA GLU A 2 29.77 -21.09 2.53
C GLU A 2 28.56 -21.97 2.88
N ASN A 3 28.73 -23.26 3.20
CA ASN A 3 27.60 -24.14 3.58
C ASN A 3 26.82 -23.66 4.82
N LEU A 4 27.47 -22.93 5.73
CA LEU A 4 26.81 -22.36 6.91
C LEU A 4 25.94 -21.15 6.52
N SER A 5 26.38 -20.35 5.54
CA SER A 5 25.64 -19.18 5.06
C SER A 5 24.29 -19.56 4.45
N TYR A 6 24.24 -20.59 3.59
CA TYR A 6 23.00 -21.06 2.97
C TYR A 6 22.02 -21.63 3.99
N LEU A 7 22.51 -22.36 5.00
CA LEU A 7 21.69 -22.91 6.08
C LEU A 7 21.06 -21.79 6.92
N VAL A 8 21.87 -20.79 7.31
CA VAL A 8 21.40 -19.61 8.06
C VAL A 8 20.37 -18.83 7.24
N ALA A 9 20.64 -18.60 5.96
CA ALA A 9 19.72 -17.89 5.08
C ALA A 9 18.39 -18.61 4.90
N PHE A 10 18.42 -19.94 4.73
CA PHE A 10 17.22 -20.76 4.65
C PHE A 10 16.42 -20.75 5.97
N ASN A 11 17.11 -20.76 7.11
CA ASN A 11 16.46 -20.66 8.43
C ASN A 11 15.76 -19.31 8.60
N HIS A 12 16.40 -18.20 8.22
CA HIS A 12 15.77 -16.88 8.25
C HIS A 12 14.55 -16.81 7.33
N LEU A 13 14.64 -17.34 6.10
CA LEU A 13 13.52 -17.37 5.16
C LEU A 13 12.35 -18.20 5.73
N SER A 14 12.64 -19.39 6.25
CA SER A 14 11.64 -20.32 6.79
C SER A 14 10.97 -19.75 8.03
N PHE A 15 11.73 -19.20 8.97
CA PHE A 15 11.20 -18.53 10.16
C PHE A 15 10.31 -17.35 9.76
N SER A 16 10.77 -16.50 8.84
CA SER A 16 10.00 -15.34 8.38
C SER A 16 8.71 -15.76 7.71
N MET A 17 8.73 -16.82 6.89
CA MET A 17 7.54 -17.38 6.26
C MET A 17 6.52 -17.83 7.31
N VAL A 18 6.97 -18.63 8.29
CA VAL A 18 6.09 -19.15 9.36
C VAL A 18 5.51 -18.00 10.18
N ALA A 19 6.34 -17.06 10.64
CA ALA A 19 5.91 -15.92 11.44
C ALA A 19 4.88 -15.05 10.72
N VAL A 20 5.16 -14.69 9.46
CA VAL A 20 4.29 -13.83 8.66
C VAL A 20 2.99 -14.55 8.29
N VAL A 21 3.06 -15.79 7.80
CA VAL A 21 1.88 -16.57 7.41
C VAL A 21 0.97 -16.80 8.62
N ILE A 22 1.54 -17.18 9.78
CA ILE A 22 0.75 -17.35 11.02
C ILE A 22 0.08 -16.04 11.41
N MET A 23 0.78 -14.90 11.36
CA MET A 23 0.19 -13.62 11.73
C MET A 23 -0.98 -13.23 10.81
N VAL A 24 -0.84 -13.45 9.50
CA VAL A 24 -1.92 -13.20 8.54
C VAL A 24 -3.10 -14.15 8.78
N LEU A 25 -2.85 -15.45 8.99
CA LEU A 25 -3.90 -16.44 9.26
C LEU A 25 -4.63 -16.17 10.58
N LEU A 26 -3.89 -15.84 11.65
CA LEU A 26 -4.44 -15.47 12.94
C LEU A 26 -5.32 -14.22 12.82
N SER A 27 -4.84 -13.22 12.08
CA SER A 27 -5.60 -12.00 11.81
C SER A 27 -6.92 -12.27 11.11
N ARG A 28 -6.91 -13.17 10.11
CA ARG A 28 -8.13 -13.61 9.41
C ARG A 28 -9.05 -14.45 10.29
N ALA A 29 -8.49 -15.29 11.16
CA ALA A 29 -9.26 -16.10 12.10
C ALA A 29 -9.98 -15.23 13.14
N ILE A 30 -9.31 -14.19 13.66
CA ILE A 30 -9.89 -13.25 14.64
C ILE A 30 -11.09 -12.50 14.06
N VAL A 31 -11.01 -12.09 12.79
CA VAL A 31 -12.12 -11.38 12.12
C VAL A 31 -13.08 -12.31 11.40
N ALA A 32 -12.92 -13.63 11.51
CA ALA A 32 -13.76 -14.59 10.81
C ALA A 32 -15.24 -14.41 11.18
N ASN A 33 -16.11 -14.45 10.17
CA ASN A 33 -17.55 -14.19 10.30
C ASN A 33 -17.92 -12.78 10.83
N THR A 34 -16.96 -11.85 10.90
CA THR A 34 -17.23 -10.44 11.20
C THR A 34 -17.17 -9.60 9.92
N LYS A 35 -17.47 -8.30 10.02
CA LYS A 35 -17.28 -7.33 8.93
C LYS A 35 -15.99 -6.51 9.06
N TYR A 36 -15.11 -6.88 9.99
CA TYR A 36 -13.84 -6.19 10.21
C TYR A 36 -12.76 -6.72 9.24
N SER A 37 -11.85 -5.84 8.83
CA SER A 37 -10.74 -6.20 7.95
C SER A 37 -9.66 -6.96 8.71
N ALA A 38 -9.05 -7.98 8.09
CA ALA A 38 -7.91 -8.66 8.69
C ALA A 38 -6.68 -7.75 8.80
N VAL A 39 -6.58 -6.71 7.97
CA VAL A 39 -5.48 -5.72 7.99
C VAL A 39 -5.41 -5.01 9.34
N LEU A 40 -6.57 -4.74 9.97
CA LEU A 40 -6.64 -4.20 11.33
C LEU A 40 -5.85 -5.06 12.32
N VAL A 41 -6.07 -6.36 12.30
CA VAL A 41 -5.43 -7.25 13.28
C VAL A 41 -3.95 -7.44 12.96
N ILE A 42 -3.57 -7.49 11.67
CA ILE A 42 -2.17 -7.54 11.22
C ILE A 42 -1.37 -6.36 11.78
N VAL A 43 -1.94 -5.17 11.73
CA VAL A 43 -1.35 -3.94 12.28
C VAL A 43 -1.05 -4.10 13.77
N VAL A 44 -2.07 -4.45 14.56
CA VAL A 44 -1.96 -4.52 16.01
C VAL A 44 -0.95 -5.59 16.42
N LEU A 45 -1.03 -6.77 15.79
CA LEU A 45 -0.12 -7.88 16.07
C LEU A 45 1.31 -7.56 15.64
N GLY A 46 1.51 -6.97 14.46
CA GLY A 46 2.83 -6.63 13.93
C GLY A 46 3.55 -5.61 14.82
N LEU A 47 2.88 -4.51 15.15
CA LEU A 47 3.43 -3.48 16.03
C LEU A 47 3.77 -4.02 17.42
N LEU A 48 2.85 -4.78 18.02
CA LEU A 48 3.04 -5.37 19.34
C LEU A 48 4.19 -6.37 19.35
N MET A 49 4.25 -7.26 18.35
CA MET A 49 5.27 -8.30 18.27
C MET A 49 6.66 -7.72 17.99
N GLY A 50 6.76 -6.73 17.10
CA GLY A 50 8.01 -6.01 16.86
C GLY A 50 8.52 -5.31 18.13
N THR A 51 7.63 -4.65 18.87
CA THR A 51 7.95 -4.03 20.17
C THR A 51 8.42 -5.08 21.19
N LEU A 52 7.74 -6.23 21.23
CA LEU A 52 8.05 -7.32 22.15
C LEU A 52 9.45 -7.90 21.88
N PHE A 53 9.82 -8.08 20.61
CA PHE A 53 11.15 -8.57 20.23
C PHE A 53 12.28 -7.70 20.81
N VAL A 54 12.11 -6.38 20.80
CA VAL A 54 13.09 -5.47 21.38
C VAL A 54 13.04 -5.50 22.91
N LYS A 55 11.84 -5.45 23.49
CA LYS A 55 11.66 -5.43 24.94
C LYS A 55 12.18 -6.69 25.64
N THR A 56 12.13 -7.85 24.98
CA THR A 56 12.66 -9.11 25.51
C THR A 56 14.15 -9.31 25.24
N GLY A 57 14.79 -8.41 24.49
CA GLY A 57 16.19 -8.54 24.06
C GLY A 57 16.39 -9.58 22.95
N LEU A 58 15.34 -10.00 22.25
CA LEU A 58 15.43 -10.95 21.14
C LEU A 58 16.04 -10.32 19.88
N ALA A 59 15.82 -9.03 19.65
CA ALA A 59 16.39 -8.28 18.53
C ALA A 59 16.60 -6.81 18.89
N GLN A 60 17.40 -6.12 18.08
CA GLN A 60 17.56 -4.67 18.15
C GLN A 60 16.49 -3.95 17.32
N PRO A 61 16.25 -2.64 17.56
CA PRO A 61 15.42 -1.83 16.68
C PRO A 61 15.85 -1.95 15.21
N GLY A 62 14.86 -2.15 14.33
CA GLY A 62 15.07 -2.40 12.90
C GLY A 62 15.16 -3.87 12.52
N LEU A 63 15.19 -4.79 13.50
CA LEU A 63 15.18 -6.25 13.29
C LEU A 63 16.28 -6.73 12.34
N GLN A 64 17.50 -6.17 12.46
CA GLN A 64 18.64 -6.57 11.62
C GLN A 64 19.02 -8.04 11.81
N GLU A 65 18.70 -8.63 12.96
CA GLU A 65 18.83 -10.06 13.26
C GLU A 65 17.82 -10.92 12.49
N PHE A 66 16.78 -10.32 11.90
CA PHE A 66 15.79 -10.97 11.06
C PHE A 66 15.80 -10.39 9.64
N PRO A 67 16.91 -10.56 8.88
CA PRO A 67 17.11 -9.90 7.59
C PRO A 67 16.07 -10.27 6.52
N ALA A 68 15.44 -11.45 6.62
CA ALA A 68 14.35 -11.82 5.71
C ALA A 68 13.03 -11.07 6.00
N ILE A 69 12.76 -10.69 7.26
CA ILE A 69 11.61 -9.83 7.60
C ILE A 69 11.86 -8.40 7.10
N VAL A 70 13.09 -7.90 7.28
CA VAL A 70 13.52 -6.60 6.75
C VAL A 70 13.37 -6.56 5.23
N LEU A 71 13.89 -7.58 4.53
CA LEU A 71 13.76 -7.68 3.08
C LEU A 71 12.30 -7.71 2.64
N LEU A 72 11.43 -8.46 3.34
CA LEU A 72 10.00 -8.49 3.04
C LEU A 72 9.36 -7.09 3.12
N SER A 73 9.73 -6.27 4.11
CA SER A 73 9.22 -4.90 4.27
C SER A 73 9.60 -3.94 3.13
N GLN A 74 10.56 -4.33 2.29
CA GLN A 74 11.04 -3.56 1.14
C GLN A 74 10.38 -4.00 -0.19
N THR A 75 9.46 -4.97 -0.15
CA THR A 75 8.81 -5.51 -1.37
C THR A 75 7.60 -4.70 -1.85
N THR A 76 7.48 -3.45 -1.40
CA THR A 76 6.33 -2.57 -1.67
C THR A 76 6.06 -2.38 -3.16
N VAL A 77 7.12 -2.11 -3.94
CA VAL A 77 7.00 -1.89 -5.38
C VAL A 77 6.43 -3.13 -6.08
N ILE A 78 6.81 -4.34 -5.64
CA ILE A 78 6.35 -5.61 -6.20
C ILE A 78 4.84 -5.78 -6.01
N ALA A 79 4.35 -5.57 -4.78
CA ALA A 79 2.92 -5.67 -4.48
C ALA A 79 2.10 -4.64 -5.27
N LEU A 80 2.64 -3.43 -5.43
CA LEU A 80 1.96 -2.35 -6.14
C LEU A 80 1.93 -2.55 -7.66
N ILE A 81 2.97 -3.14 -8.27
CA ILE A 81 2.97 -3.46 -9.71
C ILE A 81 1.73 -4.26 -10.10
N ALA A 82 1.34 -5.27 -9.31
CA ALA A 82 0.15 -6.07 -9.59
C ALA A 82 -1.14 -5.23 -9.56
N THR A 83 -1.26 -4.34 -8.58
CA THR A 83 -2.43 -3.46 -8.41
C THR A 83 -2.51 -2.41 -9.52
N PHE A 84 -1.37 -1.83 -9.91
CA PHE A 84 -1.26 -0.87 -11.02
C PHE A 84 -1.59 -1.50 -12.36
N PHE A 85 -1.12 -2.73 -12.61
CA PHE A 85 -1.45 -3.46 -13.82
C PHE A 85 -2.97 -3.63 -13.96
N VAL A 86 -3.64 -4.15 -12.92
CA VAL A 86 -5.09 -4.36 -12.95
C VAL A 86 -5.85 -3.05 -13.10
N GLY A 87 -5.48 -2.00 -12.37
CA GLY A 87 -6.18 -0.73 -12.54
C GLY A 87 -5.93 -0.07 -13.90
N GLY A 88 -4.78 -0.28 -14.53
CA GLY A 88 -4.55 0.07 -15.94
C GLY A 88 -5.52 -0.65 -16.89
N GLN A 89 -5.77 -1.95 -16.66
CA GLN A 89 -6.78 -2.70 -17.41
C GLN A 89 -8.18 -2.11 -17.22
N GLU A 90 -8.55 -1.78 -15.98
CA GLU A 90 -9.86 -1.20 -15.67
C GLU A 90 -10.02 0.20 -16.27
N ILE A 91 -8.98 1.04 -16.26
CA ILE A 91 -8.99 2.35 -16.96
C ILE A 91 -9.27 2.15 -18.45
N ARG A 92 -8.58 1.21 -19.10
CA ARG A 92 -8.82 0.94 -20.53
C ARG A 92 -10.25 0.51 -20.80
N LYS A 93 -10.80 -0.39 -19.98
CA LYS A 93 -12.19 -0.87 -20.08
C LYS A 93 -13.21 0.26 -19.93
N LEU A 94 -12.97 1.15 -18.97
CA LEU A 94 -13.80 2.35 -18.77
C LEU A 94 -13.76 3.27 -19.98
N LEU A 95 -12.56 3.55 -20.52
CA LEU A 95 -12.40 4.40 -21.70
C LEU A 95 -12.97 3.78 -22.98
N SER A 96 -12.90 2.45 -23.12
CA SER A 96 -13.44 1.72 -24.27
C SER A 96 -14.92 1.34 -24.13
N LYS A 97 -15.56 1.65 -22.99
CA LYS A 97 -16.93 1.25 -22.63
C LYS A 97 -17.15 -0.28 -22.70
N GLN A 98 -16.11 -1.07 -22.45
CA GLN A 98 -16.18 -2.54 -22.43
C GLN A 98 -16.37 -3.00 -20.99
N PHE A 99 -17.61 -3.34 -20.63
CA PHE A 99 -17.98 -3.79 -19.28
C PHE A 99 -18.14 -5.32 -19.17
N ASP A 100 -17.51 -6.08 -20.07
CA ASP A 100 -17.60 -7.52 -20.06
C ASP A 100 -17.14 -8.06 -18.69
N LYS A 101 -17.97 -8.94 -18.09
CA LYS A 101 -17.59 -9.62 -16.85
C LYS A 101 -16.29 -10.36 -17.11
N ALA A 102 -15.23 -9.98 -16.41
CA ALA A 102 -13.97 -10.68 -16.46
C ALA A 102 -14.18 -12.11 -15.95
N GLU A 103 -14.26 -13.07 -16.87
CA GLU A 103 -14.24 -14.48 -16.51
C GLU A 103 -12.88 -14.81 -15.90
N SER A 104 -12.87 -15.15 -14.61
CA SER A 104 -11.68 -15.65 -13.92
C SER A 104 -11.24 -16.99 -14.51
N LEU A 105 -9.93 -17.21 -14.63
CA LEU A 105 -9.37 -18.52 -15.01
C LEU A 105 -9.56 -19.57 -13.91
N VAL A 106 -9.78 -19.11 -12.68
CA VAL A 106 -9.87 -19.93 -11.48
C VAL A 106 -11.08 -19.55 -10.65
N VAL A 107 -11.84 -20.57 -10.26
CA VAL A 107 -12.85 -20.46 -9.22
C VAL A 107 -12.25 -21.06 -7.95
N GLY A 108 -12.05 -20.20 -6.95
CA GLY A 108 -11.49 -20.58 -5.67
C GLY A 108 -12.34 -21.63 -4.95
N ALA A 109 -11.67 -22.52 -4.21
CA ALA A 109 -12.29 -23.49 -3.34
C ALA A 109 -13.05 -22.77 -2.22
N LYS A 110 -14.29 -23.19 -1.96
CA LYS A 110 -15.13 -22.63 -0.88
C LYS A 110 -14.87 -23.27 0.48
N HIS A 111 -14.13 -24.36 0.53
CA HIS A 111 -13.81 -25.10 1.75
C HIS A 111 -12.80 -24.32 2.61
N GLU A 112 -13.12 -24.10 3.88
CA GLU A 112 -12.21 -23.49 4.87
C GLU A 112 -11.06 -24.44 5.21
N ALA A 113 -9.82 -23.99 5.06
CA ALA A 113 -8.64 -24.74 5.52
C ALA A 113 -8.30 -24.37 6.97
N PHE A 114 -8.53 -23.10 7.32
CA PHE A 114 -8.48 -22.57 8.68
C PHE A 114 -9.69 -21.67 8.90
N VAL A 115 -10.03 -21.38 10.15
CA VAL A 115 -11.13 -20.47 10.51
C VAL A 115 -10.99 -19.14 9.74
N GLY A 116 -12.01 -18.78 8.94
CA GLY A 116 -12.02 -17.55 8.14
C GLY A 116 -11.09 -17.54 6.92
N THR A 117 -10.47 -18.68 6.57
CA THR A 117 -9.53 -18.79 5.45
C THR A 117 -9.77 -20.06 4.65
N THR A 118 -10.20 -19.88 3.39
CA THR A 118 -10.38 -20.98 2.43
C THR A 118 -9.05 -21.60 1.98
N SER A 119 -9.11 -22.82 1.43
CA SER A 119 -7.95 -23.50 0.83
C SER A 119 -7.20 -22.62 -0.17
N THR A 120 -7.93 -21.96 -1.08
CA THR A 120 -7.32 -21.09 -2.09
C THR A 120 -6.67 -19.85 -1.45
N GLN A 121 -7.31 -19.26 -0.44
CA GLN A 121 -6.76 -18.09 0.26
C GLN A 121 -5.49 -18.45 1.04
N LEU A 122 -5.44 -19.61 1.70
CA LEU A 122 -4.23 -20.11 2.35
C LEU A 122 -3.08 -20.24 1.34
N VAL A 123 -3.37 -20.84 0.18
CA VAL A 123 -2.39 -20.96 -0.90
C VAL A 123 -1.93 -19.60 -1.38
N TYR A 124 -2.84 -18.64 -1.59
CA TYR A 124 -2.47 -17.27 -1.98
C TYR A 124 -1.62 -16.56 -0.93
N ILE A 125 -1.86 -16.75 0.36
CA ILE A 125 -1.06 -16.14 1.45
C ILE A 125 0.38 -16.65 1.41
N ILE A 126 0.56 -17.97 1.41
CA ILE A 126 1.90 -18.59 1.36
C ILE A 126 2.59 -18.23 0.04
N ARG A 127 1.86 -18.30 -1.08
CA ARG A 127 2.38 -17.98 -2.41
C ARG A 127 2.79 -16.51 -2.52
N ALA A 128 2.03 -15.58 -1.95
CA ALA A 128 2.38 -14.17 -1.94
C ALA A 128 3.70 -13.93 -1.20
N PHE A 129 3.94 -14.59 -0.05
CA PHE A 129 5.22 -14.50 0.66
C PHE A 129 6.39 -14.93 -0.22
N VAL A 130 6.34 -16.14 -0.79
CA VAL A 130 7.44 -16.65 -1.62
C VAL A 130 7.60 -15.87 -2.94
N LEU A 131 6.51 -15.30 -3.48
CA LEU A 131 6.58 -14.43 -4.65
C LEU A 131 7.29 -13.12 -4.34
N LEU A 132 6.90 -12.43 -3.25
CA LEU A 132 7.52 -11.16 -2.85
C LEU A 132 9.01 -11.34 -2.58
N MET A 133 9.37 -12.37 -1.80
CA MET A 133 10.77 -12.69 -1.49
C MET A 133 11.55 -13.11 -2.74
N GLY A 134 11.01 -14.05 -3.53
CA GLY A 134 11.67 -14.57 -4.71
C GLY A 134 11.91 -13.51 -5.79
N ILE A 135 10.91 -12.66 -6.05
CA ILE A 135 11.03 -11.58 -7.04
C ILE A 135 12.03 -10.52 -6.56
N GLU A 136 12.03 -10.16 -5.27
CA GLU A 136 12.98 -9.17 -4.75
C GLU A 136 14.42 -9.70 -4.82
N MET A 137 14.67 -10.92 -4.37
CA MET A 137 16.02 -11.52 -4.44
C MET A 137 16.50 -11.68 -5.89
N ALA A 138 15.63 -12.10 -6.82
CA ALA A 138 15.95 -12.18 -8.23
C ALA A 138 16.29 -10.80 -8.81
N SER A 139 15.44 -9.81 -8.55
CA SER A 139 15.62 -8.43 -9.00
C SER A 139 16.93 -7.84 -8.45
N ALA A 140 17.21 -8.05 -7.16
CA ALA A 140 18.41 -7.56 -6.50
C ALA A 140 19.69 -8.20 -7.07
N LEU A 141 19.69 -9.51 -7.36
CA LEU A 141 20.80 -10.18 -8.05
C LEU A 141 21.05 -9.60 -9.44
N LEU A 142 19.99 -9.45 -10.25
CA LEU A 142 20.09 -8.96 -11.63
C LEU A 142 20.50 -7.48 -11.72
N THR A 143 20.35 -6.73 -10.62
CA THR A 143 20.69 -5.31 -10.53
C THR A 143 21.95 -5.03 -9.70
N GLY A 144 22.60 -6.08 -9.16
CA GLY A 144 23.82 -5.96 -8.36
C GLY A 144 23.61 -5.45 -6.93
N ARG A 145 22.36 -5.33 -6.46
CA ARG A 145 22.02 -4.87 -5.10
C ARG A 145 22.25 -5.93 -4.01
N SER A 146 22.58 -7.16 -4.37
CA SER A 146 22.76 -8.27 -3.43
C SER A 146 24.04 -8.17 -2.59
N SER A 147 25.08 -7.48 -3.06
CA SER A 147 26.41 -7.49 -2.43
C SER A 147 26.46 -6.86 -1.03
N GLY A 148 25.54 -5.94 -0.71
CA GLY A 148 25.47 -5.25 0.58
C GLY A 148 24.53 -5.87 1.60
N HIS A 149 23.83 -6.96 1.28
CA HIS A 149 22.79 -7.54 2.14
C HIS A 149 23.32 -8.76 2.93
N PRO A 150 22.93 -8.94 4.21
CA PRO A 150 23.38 -10.08 5.03
C PRO A 150 23.11 -11.47 4.44
N LEU A 151 22.07 -11.59 3.61
CA LEU A 151 21.68 -12.82 2.92
C LEU A 151 22.17 -12.88 1.45
N GLY A 152 22.98 -11.91 1.01
CA GLY A 152 23.30 -11.66 -0.40
C GLY A 152 23.90 -12.85 -1.14
N GLU A 153 24.85 -13.55 -0.51
CA GLU A 153 25.49 -14.75 -1.09
C GLU A 153 24.49 -15.88 -1.36
N SER A 154 23.40 -15.93 -0.59
CA SER A 154 22.37 -16.96 -0.69
C SER A 154 21.20 -16.59 -1.61
N TYR A 155 21.15 -15.36 -2.15
CA TYR A 155 20.01 -14.89 -2.94
C TYR A 155 19.71 -15.79 -4.15
N LEU A 156 20.72 -16.36 -4.81
CA LEU A 156 20.50 -17.20 -5.99
C LEU A 156 19.71 -18.45 -5.61
N ALA A 157 20.17 -19.15 -4.57
CA ALA A 157 19.53 -20.36 -4.06
C ALA A 157 18.13 -20.06 -3.50
N LEU A 158 17.99 -19.00 -2.69
CA LEU A 158 16.71 -18.63 -2.09
C LEU A 158 15.70 -18.12 -3.13
N SER A 159 16.15 -17.39 -4.15
CA SER A 159 15.32 -16.96 -5.27
C SER A 159 14.82 -18.17 -6.07
N TYR A 160 15.71 -19.09 -6.42
CA TYR A 160 15.34 -20.32 -7.12
C TYR A 160 14.29 -21.12 -6.33
N LEU A 161 14.53 -21.33 -5.03
CA LEU A 161 13.59 -22.01 -4.15
C LEU A 161 12.23 -21.30 -4.10
N SER A 162 12.24 -20.00 -3.82
CA SER A 162 11.02 -19.22 -3.62
C SER A 162 10.18 -19.13 -4.89
N LEU A 163 10.80 -18.87 -6.04
CA LEU A 163 10.12 -18.83 -7.33
C LEU A 163 9.69 -20.23 -7.80
N GLY A 164 10.49 -21.27 -7.51
CA GLY A 164 10.13 -22.67 -7.79
C GLY A 164 8.88 -23.10 -7.03
N ILE A 165 8.85 -22.85 -5.71
CA ILE A 165 7.67 -23.06 -4.87
C ILE A 165 6.50 -22.23 -5.39
N ALA A 166 6.73 -20.94 -5.66
CA ALA A 166 5.71 -20.06 -6.17
C ALA A 166 5.09 -20.63 -7.46
N LEU A 167 5.85 -21.16 -8.40
CA LEU A 167 5.28 -21.71 -9.64
C LEU A 167 4.36 -22.91 -9.37
N ILE A 168 4.82 -23.90 -8.60
CA ILE A 168 4.13 -25.18 -8.44
C ILE A 168 3.02 -25.15 -7.37
N PHE A 169 3.10 -24.24 -6.40
CA PHE A 169 2.17 -24.19 -5.27
C PHE A 169 0.83 -23.57 -5.68
N ILE A 170 -0.05 -24.44 -6.18
CA ILE A 170 -1.39 -24.13 -6.68
C ILE A 170 -2.39 -24.94 -5.86
N ASP A 171 -3.53 -24.34 -5.49
CA ASP A 171 -4.57 -25.02 -4.74
C ASP A 171 -5.13 -26.19 -5.53
N SER A 172 -4.94 -27.40 -5.00
CA SER A 172 -5.42 -28.64 -5.61
C SER A 172 -6.94 -28.75 -5.61
N LYS A 173 -7.62 -27.99 -4.73
CA LYS A 173 -9.09 -27.96 -4.61
C LYS A 173 -9.74 -26.88 -5.49
N ALA A 174 -8.96 -25.99 -6.11
CA ALA A 174 -9.48 -24.94 -6.97
C ALA A 174 -9.90 -25.50 -8.34
N LYS A 175 -10.98 -24.96 -8.91
CA LYS A 175 -11.40 -25.32 -10.28
C LYS A 175 -10.65 -24.43 -11.27
N ILE A 176 -9.77 -25.05 -12.05
CA ILE A 176 -8.90 -24.38 -13.02
C ILE A 176 -9.27 -24.88 -14.41
N SER A 177 -9.62 -23.95 -15.30
CA SER A 177 -10.02 -24.24 -16.69
C SER A 177 -8.92 -24.99 -17.46
N ASP A 178 -7.70 -24.45 -17.46
CA ASP A 178 -6.51 -25.06 -18.06
C ASP A 178 -5.32 -24.86 -17.11
N LYS A 179 -4.85 -25.95 -16.50
CA LYS A 179 -3.74 -25.93 -15.54
C LYS A 179 -2.42 -25.52 -16.19
N ARG A 180 -2.15 -25.94 -17.43
CA ARG A 180 -0.91 -25.63 -18.12
C ARG A 180 -0.87 -24.16 -18.50
N ALA A 181 -1.94 -23.65 -19.09
CA ALA A 181 -2.04 -22.22 -19.41
C ALA A 181 -2.00 -21.36 -18.15
N TYR A 182 -2.62 -21.80 -17.05
CA TYR A 182 -2.59 -21.07 -15.78
C TYR A 182 -1.18 -21.01 -15.18
N LEU A 183 -0.44 -22.12 -15.15
CA LEU A 183 0.95 -22.15 -14.71
C LEU A 183 1.87 -21.30 -15.58
N PHE A 184 1.74 -21.41 -16.90
CA PHE A 184 2.54 -20.63 -17.84
C PHE A 184 2.29 -19.12 -17.68
N LYS A 185 1.03 -18.72 -17.49
CA LYS A 185 0.70 -17.32 -17.16
C LYS A 185 1.37 -16.87 -15.87
N GLY A 186 1.41 -17.71 -14.85
CA GLY A 186 2.11 -17.42 -13.60
C GLY A 186 3.59 -17.13 -13.79
N LEU A 187 4.26 -17.92 -14.65
CA LEU A 187 5.66 -17.69 -15.03
C LEU A 187 5.84 -16.37 -15.79
N VAL A 188 5.00 -16.13 -16.81
CA VAL A 188 5.03 -14.87 -17.58
C VAL A 188 4.84 -13.66 -16.66
N GLU A 189 3.90 -13.74 -15.72
CA GLU A 189 3.65 -12.68 -14.74
C GLU A 189 4.87 -12.41 -13.85
N ILE A 190 5.56 -13.44 -13.37
CA ILE A 190 6.82 -13.28 -12.59
C ILE A 190 7.88 -12.57 -13.44
N LEU A 191 8.12 -13.05 -14.66
CA LEU A 191 9.13 -12.47 -15.56
C LEU A 191 8.82 -11.02 -15.92
N VAL A 192 7.55 -10.70 -16.15
CA VAL A 192 7.10 -9.34 -16.44
C VAL A 192 7.28 -8.43 -15.22
N ILE A 193 6.93 -8.88 -14.00
CA ILE A 193 7.13 -8.08 -12.79
C ILE A 193 8.63 -7.79 -12.58
N ILE A 194 9.51 -8.79 -12.72
CA ILE A 194 10.96 -8.60 -12.64
C ILE A 194 11.43 -7.61 -13.72
N GLY A 195 10.96 -7.77 -14.96
CA GLY A 195 11.25 -6.86 -16.06
C GLY A 195 10.83 -5.42 -15.77
N ILE A 196 9.64 -5.21 -15.21
CA ILE A 196 9.15 -3.89 -14.80
C ILE A 196 10.06 -3.29 -13.72
N LEU A 197 10.44 -4.05 -12.69
CA LEU A 197 11.35 -3.57 -11.65
C LEU A 197 12.69 -3.10 -12.23
N MET A 198 13.29 -3.91 -13.10
CA MET A 198 14.58 -3.62 -13.73
C MET A 198 14.50 -2.40 -14.66
N ILE A 199 13.48 -2.34 -15.51
CA ILE A 199 13.27 -1.18 -16.42
C ILE A 199 13.06 0.08 -15.59
N SER A 200 12.24 0.01 -14.54
CA SER A 200 11.92 1.15 -13.69
C SER A 200 13.14 1.68 -12.93
N LEU A 201 14.01 0.78 -12.45
CA LEU A 201 15.26 1.17 -11.78
C LEU A 201 16.21 1.85 -12.78
N ARG A 202 16.36 1.28 -13.98
CA ARG A 202 17.20 1.87 -15.03
C ARG A 202 16.68 3.23 -15.48
N LEU A 203 15.37 3.40 -15.62
CA LEU A 203 14.76 4.68 -15.97
C LEU A 203 14.99 5.71 -14.86
N SER A 204 14.83 5.32 -13.59
CA SER A 204 15.13 6.18 -12.43
C SER A 204 16.58 6.67 -12.44
N HIS A 205 17.54 5.77 -12.66
CA HIS A 205 18.96 6.15 -12.76
C HIS A 205 19.27 6.99 -14.01
N LEU A 206 18.61 6.73 -15.13
CA LEU A 206 18.81 7.47 -16.38
C LEU A 206 18.42 8.94 -16.24
N VAL A 207 17.30 9.22 -15.56
CA VAL A 207 16.82 10.59 -15.36
C VAL A 207 17.40 11.26 -14.13
N ALA A 208 18.10 10.54 -13.25
CA ALA A 208 18.60 11.07 -11.97
C ALA A 208 19.54 12.29 -12.12
N SER A 209 20.17 12.46 -13.29
CA SER A 209 20.99 13.64 -13.60
C SER A 209 20.18 14.92 -13.88
N VAL A 210 18.88 14.76 -14.19
CA VAL A 210 17.94 15.84 -14.49
C VAL A 210 16.95 16.04 -13.34
N ILE A 211 16.44 14.92 -12.78
CA ILE A 211 15.49 14.91 -11.67
C ILE A 211 15.50 13.54 -10.96
N GLY A 212 15.56 13.57 -9.62
CA GLY A 212 15.60 12.40 -8.74
C GLY A 212 14.27 11.66 -8.57
N LEU A 213 13.64 11.25 -9.69
CA LEU A 213 12.39 10.49 -9.65
C LEU A 213 12.62 9.04 -9.16
N PRO A 214 11.85 8.56 -8.17
CA PRO A 214 12.08 7.25 -7.55
C PRO A 214 11.63 6.09 -8.46
N GLN A 215 12.17 4.89 -8.24
CA GLN A 215 11.81 3.68 -9.01
C GLN A 215 10.29 3.41 -9.04
N ILE A 216 9.58 3.64 -7.93
CA ILE A 216 8.13 3.40 -7.84
C ILE A 216 7.34 4.22 -8.86
N PHE A 217 7.80 5.44 -9.18
CA PHE A 217 7.16 6.27 -10.19
C PHE A 217 7.15 5.57 -11.54
N PHE A 218 8.31 5.08 -11.99
CA PHE A 218 8.43 4.37 -13.27
C PHE A 218 7.71 3.02 -13.24
N ALA A 219 7.78 2.29 -12.11
CA ALA A 219 7.11 1.00 -11.97
C ALA A 219 5.59 1.14 -12.12
N MET A 220 5.02 2.21 -11.55
CA MET A 220 3.63 2.59 -11.71
C MET A 220 3.31 2.91 -13.18
N VAL A 221 4.07 3.80 -13.82
CA VAL A 221 3.85 4.21 -15.22
C VAL A 221 3.87 3.00 -16.16
N VAL A 222 4.90 2.18 -16.07
CA VAL A 222 5.09 1.02 -16.95
C VAL A 222 4.02 -0.03 -16.68
N SER A 223 3.72 -0.34 -15.41
CA SER A 223 2.73 -1.36 -15.06
C SER A 223 1.31 -0.98 -15.46
N SER A 224 0.87 0.24 -15.13
CA SER A 224 -0.46 0.75 -15.52
C SER A 224 -0.58 0.85 -17.04
N GLY A 225 0.46 1.32 -17.73
CA GLY A 225 0.51 1.37 -19.20
C GLY A 225 0.38 -0.02 -19.84
N LEU A 226 1.09 -1.01 -19.33
CA LEU A 226 0.98 -2.39 -19.78
C LEU A 226 -0.43 -2.96 -19.56
N GLY A 227 -1.03 -2.68 -18.40
CA GLY A 227 -2.42 -3.00 -18.11
C GLY A 227 -3.39 -2.40 -19.12
N MET A 228 -3.20 -1.13 -19.49
CA MET A 228 -4.03 -0.45 -20.49
C MET A 228 -3.91 -1.06 -21.88
N VAL A 229 -2.72 -1.56 -22.26
CA VAL A 229 -2.49 -2.24 -23.55
C VAL A 229 -3.06 -3.66 -23.55
N MET A 230 -3.14 -4.29 -22.38
CA MET A 230 -3.58 -5.69 -22.22
C MET A 230 -4.89 -5.84 -21.42
N PRO A 231 -6.01 -5.19 -21.80
CA PRO A 231 -7.25 -5.20 -21.01
C PRO A 231 -7.92 -6.58 -20.93
N LYS A 232 -7.56 -7.50 -21.84
CA LYS A 232 -8.09 -8.88 -21.91
C LYS A 232 -7.22 -9.90 -21.17
N TRP A 233 -6.08 -9.47 -20.60
CA TRP A 233 -5.24 -10.40 -19.84
C TRP A 233 -5.95 -10.85 -18.57
N LYS A 234 -6.33 -12.14 -18.53
CA LYS A 234 -6.89 -12.77 -17.34
C LYS A 234 -5.76 -13.12 -16.38
N ALA A 235 -5.86 -12.67 -15.12
CA ALA A 235 -4.88 -12.92 -14.07
C ALA A 235 -4.60 -14.42 -13.89
N GLY A 236 -3.32 -14.75 -13.95
CA GLY A 236 -2.75 -16.04 -13.57
C GLY A 236 -2.57 -16.14 -12.06
N PRO A 237 -1.88 -17.19 -11.59
CA PRO A 237 -1.73 -17.47 -10.18
C PRO A 237 -0.81 -16.48 -9.46
N THR A 238 0.09 -15.80 -10.19
CA THR A 238 1.00 -14.82 -9.60
C THR A 238 0.24 -13.53 -9.29
N LEU A 239 -0.43 -12.94 -10.27
CA LEU A 239 -1.27 -11.76 -10.05
C LEU A 239 -2.38 -12.03 -9.04
N SER A 240 -3.05 -13.18 -9.13
CA SER A 240 -4.14 -13.53 -8.19
C SER A 240 -3.67 -13.58 -6.73
N ALA A 241 -2.49 -14.17 -6.47
CA ALA A 241 -1.93 -14.23 -5.12
C ALA A 241 -1.48 -12.85 -4.62
N LEU A 242 -0.82 -12.05 -5.46
CA LEU A 242 -0.36 -10.71 -5.09
C LEU A 242 -1.51 -9.72 -4.85
N LEU A 243 -2.57 -9.77 -5.66
CA LEU A 243 -3.76 -8.92 -5.47
C LEU A 243 -4.52 -9.27 -4.18
N PHE A 244 -4.58 -10.55 -3.82
CA PHE A 244 -5.26 -11.01 -2.62
C PHE A 244 -4.44 -10.78 -1.34
N ALA A 245 -3.19 -11.26 -1.32
CA ALA A 245 -2.38 -11.33 -0.10
C ALA A 245 -1.07 -10.55 -0.17
N GLY A 246 -0.67 -10.01 -1.33
CA GLY A 246 0.60 -9.27 -1.48
C GLY A 246 0.72 -8.11 -0.51
N ILE A 247 -0.28 -7.23 -0.45
CA ILE A 247 -0.30 -6.10 0.50
C ILE A 247 -0.38 -6.59 1.96
N PRO A 248 -1.31 -7.47 2.37
CA PRO A 248 -1.33 -8.00 3.75
C PRO A 248 -0.01 -8.62 4.22
N VAL A 249 0.66 -9.40 3.37
CA VAL A 249 1.92 -10.07 3.68
C VAL A 249 3.07 -9.06 3.80
N LEU A 250 3.19 -8.13 2.85
CA LEU A 250 4.16 -7.02 2.91
C LEU A 250 3.98 -6.17 4.17
N LEU A 251 2.74 -5.77 4.46
CA LEU A 251 2.41 -4.93 5.62
C LEU A 251 2.76 -5.63 6.92
N THR A 252 2.63 -6.96 6.98
CA THR A 252 3.05 -7.75 8.15
C THR A 252 4.53 -7.57 8.45
N GLY A 253 5.40 -7.67 7.43
CA GLY A 253 6.83 -7.40 7.58
C GLY A 253 7.10 -5.94 7.96
N THR A 254 6.40 -5.00 7.32
CA THR A 254 6.49 -3.56 7.58
C THR A 254 6.17 -3.22 9.04
N PHE A 255 5.11 -3.79 9.62
CA PHE A 255 4.73 -3.52 11.01
C PHE A 255 5.59 -4.25 12.03
N LEU A 256 6.15 -5.40 11.71
CA LEU A 256 7.16 -6.03 12.57
C LEU A 256 8.40 -5.14 12.70
N VAL A 257 8.93 -4.67 11.57
CA VAL A 257 10.07 -3.74 11.56
C VAL A 257 9.69 -2.42 12.23
N GLY A 258 8.55 -1.82 11.87
CA GLY A 258 8.08 -0.58 12.47
C GLY A 258 7.83 -0.70 13.97
N GLY A 259 7.24 -1.80 14.45
CA GLY A 259 7.03 -2.08 15.87
C GLY A 259 8.34 -2.14 16.66
N SER A 260 9.41 -2.66 16.07
CA SER A 260 10.72 -2.73 16.74
C SER A 260 11.33 -1.36 17.06
N HIS A 261 11.02 -0.34 16.27
CA HIS A 261 11.48 1.04 16.53
C HIS A 261 10.56 1.83 17.46
N MET A 262 9.44 1.26 17.91
CA MET A 262 8.41 2.01 18.64
C MET A 262 8.92 2.65 19.94
N LEU A 263 9.82 1.98 20.66
CA LEU A 263 10.37 2.50 21.93
C LEU A 263 11.47 3.54 21.71
N GLU A 264 12.34 3.33 20.73
CA GLU A 264 13.47 4.21 20.43
C GLU A 264 13.01 5.52 19.80
N ALA A 265 12.02 5.48 18.91
CA ALA A 265 11.67 6.64 18.12
C ALA A 265 11.14 7.85 18.90
N PHE A 266 10.53 7.63 20.07
CA PHE A 266 10.10 8.72 20.94
C PHE A 266 11.28 9.45 21.61
N SER A 267 12.50 8.90 21.55
CA SER A 267 13.70 9.53 22.09
C SER A 267 14.48 10.34 21.05
N ILE A 268 14.15 10.23 19.76
CA ILE A 268 14.85 10.92 18.67
C ILE A 268 14.37 12.38 18.59
N PRO A 269 15.26 13.38 18.79
CA PRO A 269 14.89 14.79 18.70
C PRO A 269 14.32 15.16 17.32
N GLY A 270 13.28 15.98 17.28
CA GLY A 270 12.60 16.41 16.05
C GLY A 270 11.60 15.39 15.48
N LEU A 271 11.66 14.12 15.89
CA LEU A 271 10.75 13.08 15.41
C LEU A 271 9.38 13.12 16.10
N GLN A 272 9.28 13.75 17.26
CA GLN A 272 8.04 13.89 18.00
C GLN A 272 6.97 14.65 17.19
N SER A 273 7.33 15.77 16.57
CA SER A 273 6.39 16.54 15.72
C SER A 273 6.02 15.78 14.45
N VAL A 274 6.93 14.98 13.89
CA VAL A 274 6.64 14.05 12.77
C VAL A 274 5.60 13.00 13.18
N ILE A 275 5.75 12.39 14.36
CA ILE A 275 4.82 11.37 14.87
C ILE A 275 3.46 11.98 15.22
N VAL A 276 3.45 13.13 15.89
CA VAL A 276 2.20 13.84 16.26
C VAL A 276 1.44 14.25 15.01
N TYR A 277 2.11 14.84 14.02
CA TYR A 277 1.49 15.13 12.73
C TYR A 277 1.07 13.86 12.00
N GLY A 278 1.88 12.80 12.00
CA GLY A 278 1.52 11.52 11.37
C GLY A 278 0.22 10.95 11.95
N PHE A 279 0.06 10.96 13.27
CA PHE A 279 -1.16 10.50 13.93
C PHE A 279 -2.36 11.43 13.67
N ALA A 280 -2.20 12.73 13.91
CA ALA A 280 -3.28 13.71 13.77
C ALA A 280 -3.68 13.94 12.31
N GLY A 281 -2.69 13.95 11.43
CA GLY A 281 -2.81 14.05 9.98
C GLY A 281 -3.66 12.91 9.43
N GLN A 282 -3.49 11.67 9.93
CA GLN A 282 -4.36 10.58 9.51
C GLN A 282 -5.82 10.84 9.87
N MET A 283 -6.08 11.31 11.09
CA MET A 283 -7.44 11.70 11.47
C MET A 283 -7.96 12.85 10.60
N PHE A 284 -7.14 13.86 10.34
CA PHE A 284 -7.51 15.05 9.56
C PHE A 284 -7.80 14.71 8.09
N TRP A 285 -6.87 14.08 7.38
CA TRP A 285 -6.98 13.85 5.93
C TRP A 285 -7.94 12.71 5.59
N MET A 286 -7.96 11.64 6.40
CA MET A 286 -8.94 10.56 6.22
C MET A 286 -10.35 11.08 6.50
N PHE A 287 -10.59 11.58 7.72
CA PHE A 287 -11.94 11.94 8.11
C PHE A 287 -12.40 13.27 7.51
N GLY A 288 -11.48 14.14 7.07
CA GLY A 288 -11.79 15.30 6.24
C GLY A 288 -12.33 14.89 4.88
N GLY A 289 -11.67 13.93 4.21
CA GLY A 289 -12.17 13.37 2.94
C GLY A 289 -13.52 12.68 3.10
N LEU A 290 -13.68 11.89 4.17
CA LEU A 290 -14.97 11.27 4.51
C LEU A 290 -16.05 12.31 4.81
N THR A 291 -15.73 13.38 5.54
CA THR A 291 -16.64 14.49 5.81
C THR A 291 -17.11 15.13 4.50
N ILE A 292 -16.21 15.37 3.56
CA ILE A 292 -16.58 15.91 2.24
C ILE A 292 -17.50 14.94 1.49
N LEU A 293 -17.17 13.65 1.44
CA LEU A 293 -17.98 12.64 0.76
C LEU A 293 -19.38 12.50 1.39
N ILE A 294 -19.47 12.49 2.72
CA ILE A 294 -20.73 12.31 3.44
C ILE A 294 -21.60 13.57 3.33
N PHE A 295 -21.07 14.73 3.69
CA PHE A 295 -21.88 15.93 3.88
C PHE A 295 -22.02 16.76 2.59
N LEU A 296 -20.94 16.93 1.82
CA LEU A 296 -20.97 17.74 0.59
C LEU A 296 -21.42 16.90 -0.61
N ALA A 297 -20.88 15.69 -0.74
CA ALA A 297 -21.17 14.81 -1.87
C ALA A 297 -22.41 13.92 -1.66
N LYS A 298 -22.96 13.86 -0.45
CA LYS A 298 -24.10 12.99 -0.07
C LYS A 298 -23.88 11.50 -0.40
N ALA A 299 -22.64 11.01 -0.26
CA ALA A 299 -22.22 9.66 -0.62
C ALA A 299 -21.82 8.84 0.62
N ASN A 300 -22.76 8.59 1.54
CA ASN A 300 -22.49 7.93 2.83
C ASN A 300 -22.54 6.38 2.80
N HIS A 301 -22.04 5.74 1.74
CA HIS A 301 -22.00 4.27 1.67
C HIS A 301 -20.58 3.74 1.56
N VAL A 302 -20.24 2.66 2.28
CA VAL A 302 -18.92 2.01 2.28
C VAL A 302 -18.42 1.69 0.87
N ARG A 303 -19.31 1.28 -0.04
CA ARG A 303 -19.00 1.02 -1.46
C ARG A 303 -18.46 2.25 -2.22
N ASN A 304 -18.68 3.45 -1.70
CA ASN A 304 -18.17 4.73 -2.21
C ASN A 304 -17.01 5.24 -1.35
N LEU A 305 -17.22 5.25 -0.03
CA LEU A 305 -16.29 5.81 0.95
C LEU A 305 -14.94 5.07 0.97
N ALA A 306 -14.96 3.73 1.00
CA ALA A 306 -13.73 2.93 1.06
C ALA A 306 -12.87 3.10 -0.21
N PRO A 307 -13.38 2.85 -1.44
CA PRO A 307 -12.57 3.05 -2.64
C PRO A 307 -12.24 4.53 -2.89
N GLY A 308 -13.13 5.48 -2.53
CA GLY A 308 -12.86 6.91 -2.65
C GLY A 308 -11.70 7.38 -1.78
N MET A 309 -11.57 6.86 -0.56
CA MET A 309 -10.43 7.16 0.32
C MET A 309 -9.19 6.32 0.00
N ALA A 310 -9.35 5.07 -0.45
CA ALA A 310 -8.25 4.27 -0.96
C ALA A 310 -7.54 4.97 -2.12
N GLY A 311 -8.29 5.55 -3.07
CA GLY A 311 -7.73 6.37 -4.15
C GLY A 311 -7.31 7.76 -3.70
N GLY A 312 -8.20 8.49 -3.03
CA GLY A 312 -8.00 9.90 -2.66
C GLY A 312 -6.87 10.18 -1.67
N LEU A 313 -6.36 9.15 -1.00
CA LEU A 313 -5.14 9.25 -0.18
C LEU A 313 -4.05 8.28 -0.63
N SER A 314 -4.30 7.48 -1.68
CA SER A 314 -3.50 6.29 -1.98
C SER A 314 -3.25 5.44 -0.72
N HIS A 315 -4.29 5.30 0.10
CA HIS A 315 -4.16 4.84 1.48
C HIS A 315 -3.91 3.34 1.54
N SER A 316 -2.83 2.94 2.19
CA SER A 316 -2.31 1.58 2.18
C SER A 316 -3.26 0.55 2.80
N GLY A 317 -3.75 0.83 4.00
CA GLY A 317 -4.69 -0.03 4.71
C GLY A 317 -6.00 -0.26 3.94
N LEU A 318 -6.69 0.82 3.56
CA LEU A 318 -7.94 0.73 2.79
C LEU A 318 -7.75 0.11 1.41
N THR A 319 -6.61 0.34 0.74
CA THR A 319 -6.28 -0.34 -0.51
C THR A 319 -6.25 -1.85 -0.30
N GLY A 320 -5.45 -2.33 0.66
CA GLY A 320 -5.36 -3.76 0.97
C GLY A 320 -6.70 -4.37 1.37
N ALA A 321 -7.47 -3.69 2.21
CA ALA A 321 -8.79 -4.16 2.65
C ALA A 321 -9.81 -4.20 1.48
N CYS A 322 -9.80 -3.21 0.58
CA CYS A 322 -10.64 -3.23 -0.61
C CYS A 322 -10.24 -4.35 -1.57
N THR A 323 -8.95 -4.50 -1.89
CA THR A 323 -8.48 -5.52 -2.85
C THR A 323 -8.64 -6.93 -2.30
N ALA A 324 -8.51 -7.13 -0.99
CA ALA A 324 -8.80 -8.39 -0.30
C ALA A 324 -10.31 -8.72 -0.26
N GLY A 325 -11.18 -7.74 -0.55
CA GLY A 325 -12.63 -7.91 -0.59
C GLY A 325 -13.33 -7.73 0.75
N ASP A 326 -12.64 -7.19 1.77
CA ASP A 326 -13.15 -7.06 3.14
C ASP A 326 -14.40 -6.17 3.22
N PHE A 327 -14.52 -5.19 2.31
CA PHE A 327 -15.66 -4.27 2.22
C PHE A 327 -16.68 -4.63 1.11
N GLY A 328 -16.63 -5.87 0.62
CA GLY A 328 -17.53 -6.39 -0.40
C GLY A 328 -17.08 -6.17 -1.85
N GLY A 329 -17.78 -6.84 -2.77
CA GLY A 329 -17.38 -6.94 -4.17
C GLY A 329 -17.36 -5.60 -4.92
N THR A 330 -18.29 -4.69 -4.64
CA THR A 330 -18.33 -3.37 -5.30
C THR A 330 -17.13 -2.51 -4.91
N ALA A 331 -16.75 -2.49 -3.63
CA ALA A 331 -15.56 -1.75 -3.18
C ALA A 331 -14.29 -2.35 -3.79
N SER A 332 -14.19 -3.68 -3.82
CA SER A 332 -13.08 -4.42 -4.44
C SER A 332 -12.93 -4.13 -5.94
N ALA A 333 -14.05 -4.05 -6.67
CA ALA A 333 -14.04 -3.73 -8.11
C ALA A 333 -13.66 -2.27 -8.38
N ARG A 334 -14.06 -1.34 -7.50
CA ARG A 334 -13.82 0.10 -7.69
C ARG A 334 -12.42 0.54 -7.25
N ALA A 335 -11.84 -0.07 -6.22
CA ALA A 335 -10.57 0.37 -5.66
C ALA A 335 -9.40 0.42 -6.67
N PRO A 336 -9.18 -0.60 -7.54
CA PRO A 336 -8.12 -0.53 -8.55
C PRO A 336 -8.24 0.68 -9.49
N ILE A 337 -9.48 1.07 -9.85
CA ILE A 337 -9.76 2.27 -10.66
C ILE A 337 -9.37 3.53 -9.87
N MET A 338 -9.83 3.63 -8.62
CA MET A 338 -9.62 4.82 -7.78
C MET A 338 -8.15 5.04 -7.46
N ILE A 339 -7.34 3.99 -7.35
CA ILE A 339 -5.90 4.08 -7.09
C ILE A 339 -5.14 4.50 -8.36
N ASN A 340 -5.59 4.08 -9.54
CA ASN A 340 -4.89 4.36 -10.78
C ASN A 340 -5.29 5.69 -11.43
N ILE A 341 -6.45 6.28 -11.14
CA ILE A 341 -6.81 7.59 -11.72
C ILE A 341 -5.94 8.75 -11.22
N PRO A 342 -5.59 8.83 -9.94
CA PRO A 342 -4.61 9.79 -9.46
C PRO A 342 -3.21 9.64 -10.06
N PHE A 343 -2.96 8.63 -10.89
CA PHE A 343 -1.71 8.45 -11.65
C PHE A 343 -1.31 9.69 -12.46
N ILE A 344 -2.25 10.35 -13.13
CA ILE A 344 -1.97 11.62 -13.83
C ILE A 344 -1.44 12.65 -12.81
N GLY A 345 -1.99 12.64 -11.60
CA GLY A 345 -1.57 13.49 -10.49
C GLY A 345 -0.17 13.15 -9.99
N HIS A 346 0.19 11.87 -9.93
CA HIS A 346 1.50 11.39 -9.49
C HIS A 346 2.65 11.89 -10.36
N ILE A 347 2.42 12.13 -11.66
CA ILE A 347 3.42 12.79 -12.52
C ILE A 347 3.78 14.15 -11.95
N PHE A 348 2.79 14.98 -11.62
CA PHE A 348 3.03 16.30 -11.02
C PHE A 348 3.56 16.20 -9.59
N VAL A 349 2.98 15.30 -8.78
CA VAL A 349 3.34 15.10 -7.37
C VAL A 349 4.80 14.72 -7.23
N PHE A 350 5.25 13.65 -7.89
CA PHE A 350 6.63 13.20 -7.75
C PHE A 350 7.63 14.15 -8.41
N THR A 351 7.30 14.77 -9.54
CA THR A 351 8.19 15.76 -10.16
C THR A 351 8.40 16.99 -9.26
N ILE A 352 7.35 17.57 -8.70
CA ILE A 352 7.49 18.74 -7.84
C ILE A 352 8.17 18.38 -6.52
N LEU A 353 7.80 17.24 -5.92
CA LEU A 353 8.42 16.80 -4.68
C LEU A 353 9.89 16.39 -4.87
N ALA A 354 10.28 15.83 -6.03
CA ALA A 354 11.67 15.49 -6.32
C ALA A 354 12.51 16.76 -6.43
N ALA A 355 12.03 17.73 -7.22
CA ALA A 355 12.69 19.03 -7.35
C ALA A 355 12.73 19.80 -6.01
N SER A 356 11.72 19.63 -5.16
CA SER A 356 11.71 20.20 -3.81
C SER A 356 12.74 19.52 -2.91
N ALA A 357 12.85 18.19 -2.96
CA ALA A 357 13.81 17.42 -2.18
C ALA A 357 15.26 17.76 -2.54
N GLU A 358 15.57 17.88 -3.83
CA GLU A 358 16.89 18.31 -4.31
C GLU A 358 17.28 19.71 -3.83
N ARG A 359 16.31 20.60 -3.65
CA ARG A 359 16.52 21.96 -3.15
C ARG A 359 16.45 22.07 -1.63
N GLY A 360 16.13 20.98 -0.93
CA GLY A 360 15.94 20.95 0.51
C GLY A 360 14.73 21.75 1.02
N VAL A 361 13.86 22.25 0.13
CA VAL A 361 12.74 23.14 0.48
C VAL A 361 11.55 22.88 -0.45
N LEU A 362 10.34 23.04 0.09
CA LEU A 362 9.12 22.91 -0.70
C LEU A 362 9.02 24.04 -1.74
N LEU A 363 8.77 23.69 -2.99
CA LEU A 363 8.50 24.64 -4.07
C LEU A 363 7.06 25.18 -4.01
N VAL A 364 6.80 26.08 -3.06
CA VAL A 364 5.46 26.60 -2.72
C VAL A 364 4.73 27.20 -3.92
N GLU A 365 5.46 27.85 -4.82
CA GLU A 365 4.92 28.47 -6.03
C GLU A 365 4.26 27.46 -6.97
N TRP A 366 4.67 26.18 -6.91
CA TRP A 366 4.07 25.09 -7.68
C TRP A 366 3.05 24.31 -6.86
N THR A 367 3.22 24.19 -5.54
CA THR A 367 2.30 23.41 -4.69
C THR A 367 0.97 24.11 -4.46
N LEU A 368 0.96 25.42 -4.18
CA LEU A 368 -0.28 26.15 -3.88
C LEU A 368 -1.28 26.16 -5.05
N PRO A 369 -0.88 26.46 -6.31
CA PRO A 369 -1.78 26.38 -7.44
C PRO A 369 -2.37 24.97 -7.63
N LEU A 370 -1.58 23.93 -7.39
CA LEU A 370 -2.06 22.55 -7.48
C LEU A 370 -3.05 22.20 -6.38
N VAL A 371 -2.84 22.66 -5.14
CA VAL A 371 -3.83 22.50 -4.06
C VAL A 371 -5.16 23.15 -4.46
N LEU A 372 -5.14 24.37 -4.99
CA LEU A 372 -6.35 25.06 -5.46
C LEU A 372 -7.05 24.30 -6.60
N LEU A 373 -6.28 23.78 -7.57
CA LEU A 373 -6.81 22.95 -8.65
C LEU A 373 -7.41 21.64 -8.12
N GLY A 374 -6.76 21.00 -7.15
CA GLY A 374 -7.27 19.81 -6.47
C GLY A 374 -8.60 20.09 -5.74
N LEU A 375 -8.72 21.21 -5.04
CA LEU A 375 -9.98 21.65 -4.42
C LEU A 375 -11.08 21.88 -5.47
N GLY A 376 -10.73 22.41 -6.64
CA GLY A 376 -11.64 22.52 -7.79
C GLY A 376 -12.18 21.15 -8.23
N PHE A 377 -11.32 20.14 -8.35
CA PHE A 377 -11.74 18.77 -8.66
C PHE A 377 -12.61 18.16 -7.57
N VAL A 378 -12.29 18.37 -6.29
CA VAL A 378 -13.10 17.91 -5.16
C VAL A 378 -14.50 18.54 -5.20
N TYR A 379 -14.59 19.84 -5.47
CA TYR A 379 -15.87 20.53 -5.64
C TYR A 379 -16.72 19.92 -6.77
N LEU A 380 -16.11 19.69 -7.94
CA LEU A 380 -16.78 19.05 -9.07
C LEU A 380 -17.23 17.62 -8.76
N ALA A 381 -16.37 16.87 -8.06
CA ALA A 381 -16.67 15.51 -7.61
C ALA A 381 -17.87 15.49 -6.67
N SER A 382 -17.92 16.38 -5.67
CA SER A 382 -19.06 16.49 -4.77
C SER A 382 -20.37 16.80 -5.50
N LYS A 383 -20.32 17.71 -6.49
CA LYS A 383 -21.50 18.02 -7.32
C LYS A 383 -22.00 16.80 -8.09
N ASN A 384 -21.10 16.04 -8.71
CA ASN A 384 -21.44 14.88 -9.53
C ASN A 384 -21.95 13.70 -8.69
N LEU A 385 -21.28 13.41 -7.57
CA LEU A 385 -21.69 12.36 -6.63
C LEU A 385 -23.07 12.63 -6.03
N ARG A 386 -23.36 13.89 -5.70
CA ARG A 386 -24.68 14.29 -5.19
C ARG A 386 -25.81 14.05 -6.19
N GLN A 387 -25.50 14.05 -7.48
CA GLN A 387 -26.45 13.81 -8.57
C GLN A 387 -26.47 12.34 -9.03
N ALA A 388 -25.63 11.47 -8.47
CA ALA A 388 -25.50 10.09 -8.91
C ALA A 388 -26.72 9.24 -8.55
N ASN A 389 -27.43 9.54 -7.45
CA ASN A 389 -28.64 8.83 -7.01
C ASN A 389 -28.51 7.28 -7.02
N GLY A 390 -27.33 6.76 -6.69
CA GLY A 390 -27.03 5.33 -6.68
C GLY A 390 -26.65 4.72 -8.03
N GLU A 391 -26.56 5.51 -9.11
CA GLU A 391 -26.13 5.06 -10.43
C GLU A 391 -24.61 4.81 -10.46
N ASP A 392 -24.23 3.54 -10.68
CA ASP A 392 -22.85 3.06 -10.55
C ASP A 392 -21.84 3.86 -11.41
N ALA A 393 -22.16 4.11 -12.69
CA ALA A 393 -21.26 4.83 -13.58
C ALA A 393 -21.01 6.29 -13.15
N LYS A 394 -22.03 6.96 -12.61
CA LYS A 394 -21.92 8.33 -12.08
C LYS A 394 -21.17 8.34 -10.75
N GLU A 395 -21.43 7.37 -9.88
CA GLU A 395 -20.67 7.20 -8.63
C GLU A 395 -19.18 6.99 -8.93
N VAL A 396 -18.85 6.04 -9.82
CA VAL A 396 -17.46 5.78 -10.23
C VAL A 396 -16.80 7.02 -10.79
N LYS A 397 -17.44 7.73 -11.74
CA LYS A 397 -16.88 8.97 -12.31
C LYS A 397 -16.66 10.07 -11.27
N GLY A 398 -17.61 10.24 -10.35
CA GLY A 398 -17.49 11.20 -9.26
C GLY A 398 -16.36 10.84 -8.29
N LEU A 399 -16.22 9.55 -7.94
CA LEU A 399 -15.14 9.05 -7.10
C LEU A 399 -13.77 9.17 -7.77
N MET A 400 -13.69 9.02 -9.08
CA MET A 400 -12.45 9.25 -9.84
C MET A 400 -11.97 10.70 -9.70
N GLN A 401 -12.88 11.66 -9.85
CA GLN A 401 -12.59 13.09 -9.67
C GLN A 401 -12.23 13.41 -8.22
N PHE A 402 -12.95 12.83 -7.26
CA PHE A 402 -12.65 13.00 -5.84
C PHE A 402 -11.26 12.45 -5.52
N SER A 403 -10.95 11.24 -5.98
CA SER A 403 -9.67 10.58 -5.71
C SER A 403 -8.51 11.38 -6.28
N PHE A 404 -8.65 11.87 -7.53
CA PHE A 404 -7.64 12.73 -8.14
C PHE A 404 -7.46 14.05 -7.37
N GLY A 405 -8.55 14.77 -7.11
CA GLY A 405 -8.50 16.08 -6.46
C GLY A 405 -8.05 16.01 -5.01
N TRP A 406 -8.64 15.11 -4.22
CA TRP A 406 -8.35 14.97 -2.80
C TRP A 406 -6.91 14.51 -2.56
N GLN A 407 -6.36 13.67 -3.42
CA GLN A 407 -4.96 13.27 -3.28
C GLN A 407 -4.01 14.46 -3.46
N ILE A 408 -4.23 15.29 -4.48
CA ILE A 408 -3.43 16.50 -4.70
C ILE A 408 -3.54 17.43 -3.49
N VAL A 409 -4.75 17.66 -3.00
CA VAL A 409 -5.01 18.50 -1.82
C VAL A 409 -4.33 17.93 -0.57
N ALA A 410 -4.43 16.62 -0.33
CA ALA A 410 -3.94 16.01 0.89
C ALA A 410 -2.41 15.91 0.91
N VAL A 411 -1.80 15.52 -0.23
CA VAL A 411 -0.33 15.47 -0.37
C VAL A 411 0.25 16.88 -0.29
N PHE A 412 -0.08 17.76 -1.21
CA PHE A 412 0.54 19.10 -1.23
C PHE A 412 0.06 19.98 -0.09
N GLY A 413 -1.18 19.82 0.39
CA GLY A 413 -1.66 20.49 1.58
C GLY A 413 -0.87 20.08 2.82
N SER A 414 -0.56 18.78 2.99
CA SER A 414 0.30 18.33 4.08
C SER A 414 1.68 18.97 4.04
N PHE A 415 2.36 18.88 2.89
CA PHE A 415 3.68 19.49 2.72
C PHE A 415 3.64 21.00 2.94
N THR A 416 2.60 21.68 2.47
CA THR A 416 2.44 23.14 2.62
C THR A 416 2.26 23.53 4.08
N ILE A 417 1.37 22.85 4.82
CA ILE A 417 1.17 23.08 6.26
C ILE A 417 2.50 22.91 7.00
N LEU A 418 3.19 21.79 6.76
CA LEU A 418 4.44 21.46 7.44
C LEU A 418 5.59 22.41 7.07
N HIS A 419 5.67 22.82 5.80
CA HIS A 419 6.67 23.77 5.33
C HIS A 419 6.51 25.14 6.01
N PHE A 420 5.30 25.68 6.06
CA PHE A 420 5.04 26.96 6.76
C PHE A 420 5.16 26.86 8.28
N SER A 421 5.08 25.64 8.82
CA SER A 421 5.39 25.37 10.23
C SER A 421 6.89 25.29 10.50
N GLY A 422 7.76 25.35 9.47
CA GLY A 422 9.21 25.29 9.63
C GLY A 422 9.82 23.88 9.61
N MET A 423 9.03 22.84 9.27
CA MET A 423 9.53 21.46 9.23
C MET A 423 10.44 21.24 8.00
N PRO A 424 11.64 20.66 8.17
CA PRO A 424 12.49 20.26 7.04
C PRO A 424 11.79 19.28 6.11
N ILE A 425 12.10 19.33 4.80
CA ILE A 425 11.38 18.53 3.80
C ILE A 425 11.50 17.02 4.03
N GLU A 426 12.62 16.55 4.57
CA GLU A 426 12.84 15.14 4.92
C GLU A 426 11.83 14.69 5.98
N HIS A 427 11.68 15.45 7.05
CA HIS A 427 10.72 15.20 8.12
C HIS A 427 9.28 15.41 7.65
N ALA A 428 9.04 16.41 6.80
CA ALA A 428 7.73 16.67 6.23
C ALA A 428 7.26 15.52 5.33
N SER A 429 8.18 14.91 4.58
CA SER A 429 7.87 13.75 3.74
C SER A 429 7.47 12.53 4.58
N MET A 430 8.19 12.26 5.67
CA MET A 430 7.84 11.20 6.61
C MET A 430 6.49 11.48 7.28
N ALA A 431 6.28 12.70 7.79
CA ALA A 431 5.05 13.11 8.45
C ALA A 431 3.84 13.05 7.50
N ALA A 432 3.99 13.49 6.25
CA ALA A 432 2.94 13.44 5.23
C ALA A 432 2.68 12.00 4.76
N ALA A 433 3.71 11.20 4.47
CA ALA A 433 3.55 9.79 4.09
C ALA A 433 2.78 9.01 5.15
N SER A 434 3.15 9.25 6.41
CA SER A 434 2.54 8.73 7.63
C SER A 434 1.09 9.21 7.80
N GLY A 435 0.87 10.52 7.87
CA GLY A 435 -0.45 11.13 8.07
C GLY A 435 -1.44 10.90 6.93
N LEU A 436 -0.98 10.51 5.76
CA LEU A 436 -1.87 10.09 4.67
C LEU A 436 -1.99 8.57 4.57
N SER A 437 -1.07 7.84 5.21
CA SER A 437 -0.82 6.42 5.00
C SER A 437 -0.64 6.09 3.52
N HIS A 438 0.04 6.98 2.80
CA HIS A 438 0.08 7.03 1.34
C HIS A 438 1.19 6.13 0.78
N PHE A 439 0.82 5.08 0.05
CA PHE A 439 1.79 4.09 -0.47
C PHE A 439 2.84 4.68 -1.41
N GLY A 440 2.45 5.61 -2.29
CA GLY A 440 3.38 6.28 -3.20
C GLY A 440 4.48 7.07 -2.47
N LEU A 441 4.11 7.94 -1.52
CA LEU A 441 5.07 8.68 -0.69
C LEU A 441 5.90 7.75 0.20
N PHE A 442 5.30 6.70 0.77
CA PHE A 442 6.02 5.68 1.53
C PHE A 442 7.11 5.03 0.69
N ALA A 443 6.77 4.51 -0.49
CA ALA A 443 7.71 3.84 -1.39
C ALA A 443 8.76 4.81 -1.95
N ALA A 444 8.40 6.07 -2.21
CA ALA A 444 9.35 7.08 -2.67
C ALA A 444 10.35 7.46 -1.58
N THR A 445 9.89 7.61 -0.34
CA THR A 445 10.76 7.88 0.83
C THR A 445 11.65 6.67 1.11
N GLN A 446 11.07 5.45 1.10
CA GLN A 446 11.83 4.19 1.22
C GLN A 446 12.88 4.04 0.11
N GLY A 447 12.59 4.55 -1.09
CA GLY A 447 13.51 4.59 -2.22
C GLY A 447 14.56 5.70 -2.18
N GLY A 448 14.66 6.48 -1.10
CA GLY A 448 15.72 7.48 -0.91
C GLY A 448 15.44 8.88 -1.47
N MET A 449 14.24 9.15 -2.00
CA MET A 449 13.91 10.43 -2.64
C MET A 449 14.09 11.64 -1.71
N PHE A 450 13.90 11.47 -0.40
CA PHE A 450 14.00 12.52 0.62
C PHE A 450 15.18 12.30 1.58
N GLY A 451 16.24 11.63 1.11
CA GLY A 451 17.46 11.38 1.89
C GLY A 451 17.49 10.02 2.59
N GLU A 452 18.70 9.60 2.98
CA GLU A 452 18.96 8.28 3.61
C GLU A 452 18.33 8.17 5.00
N SER A 453 18.35 9.25 5.78
CA SER A 453 17.72 9.28 7.10
C SER A 453 16.22 8.98 6.99
N ALA A 454 15.51 9.70 6.11
CA ALA A 454 14.09 9.46 5.88
C ALA A 454 13.82 8.02 5.37
N ALA A 455 14.65 7.50 4.47
CA ALA A 455 14.52 6.14 3.95
C ALA A 455 14.68 5.05 5.02
N SER A 456 15.60 5.25 5.97
CA SER A 456 15.80 4.30 7.07
C SER A 456 14.67 4.35 8.10
N MET A 457 14.10 5.53 8.33
CA MET A 457 13.09 5.78 9.36
C MET A 457 11.65 5.58 8.89
N ILE A 458 11.38 5.60 7.58
CA ILE A 458 10.02 5.62 7.08
C ILE A 458 9.22 4.37 7.46
N THR A 459 9.83 3.18 7.51
CA THR A 459 9.13 1.95 7.93
C THR A 459 8.56 2.09 9.35
N PHE A 460 9.27 2.80 10.22
CA PHE A 460 8.80 3.14 11.56
C PHE A 460 7.75 4.26 11.53
N ILE A 461 8.05 5.40 10.90
CA ILE A 461 7.16 6.57 10.89
C ILE A 461 5.84 6.27 10.17
N PHE A 462 5.87 5.42 9.16
CA PHE A 462 4.67 4.96 8.49
C PHE A 462 3.82 4.07 9.39
N ALA A 463 4.40 3.41 10.38
CA ALA A 463 3.72 2.49 11.30
C ALA A 463 3.04 3.21 12.48
N THR A 464 3.43 4.43 12.84
CA THR A 464 2.82 5.21 13.95
C THR A 464 1.35 5.63 13.73
N PRO A 465 0.91 6.07 12.54
CA PRO A 465 -0.51 6.29 12.21
C PRO A 465 -1.36 5.03 12.34
N PHE A 466 -0.74 3.85 12.28
CA PHE A 466 -1.47 2.60 12.42
C PHE A 466 -2.11 2.37 13.80
N LEU A 467 -1.86 3.26 14.76
CA LEU A 467 -2.68 3.40 15.97
C LEU A 467 -4.12 3.91 15.71
N VAL A 468 -4.34 4.70 14.65
CA VAL A 468 -5.67 5.20 14.23
C VAL A 468 -6.40 4.19 13.36
N HIS A 469 -5.68 3.29 12.68
CA HIS A 469 -6.30 2.32 11.78
C HIS A 469 -7.32 1.39 12.45
N PRO A 470 -7.15 0.94 13.71
CA PRO A 470 -8.22 0.29 14.47
C PRO A 470 -9.52 1.06 14.54
N LEU A 471 -9.44 2.37 14.72
CA LEU A 471 -10.61 3.23 14.71
C LEU A 471 -11.22 3.34 13.30
N VAL A 472 -10.39 3.55 12.28
CA VAL A 472 -10.83 3.63 10.87
C VAL A 472 -11.51 2.33 10.44
N PHE A 473 -10.83 1.20 10.54
CA PHE A 473 -11.35 -0.10 10.16
C PHE A 473 -12.52 -0.53 11.04
N GLY A 474 -12.52 -0.16 12.31
CA GLY A 474 -13.67 -0.39 13.19
C GLY A 474 -14.92 0.34 12.71
N LEU A 475 -14.80 1.59 12.28
CA LEU A 475 -15.91 2.36 11.72
C LEU A 475 -16.38 1.82 10.37
N PHE A 476 -15.47 1.44 9.48
CA PHE A 476 -15.84 0.80 8.21
C PHE A 476 -16.51 -0.56 8.41
N GLY A 477 -16.00 -1.37 9.35
CA GLY A 477 -16.62 -2.64 9.72
C GLY A 477 -18.03 -2.44 10.28
N LYS A 478 -18.20 -1.51 11.22
CA LYS A 478 -19.51 -1.17 11.77
C LYS A 478 -20.47 -0.61 10.73
N ALA A 479 -19.98 0.23 9.82
CA ALA A 479 -20.78 0.73 8.71
C ALA A 479 -21.24 -0.40 7.79
N THR A 480 -20.37 -1.38 7.53
CA THR A 480 -20.69 -2.56 6.72
C THR A 480 -21.75 -3.45 7.40
N GLU A 481 -21.76 -3.55 8.73
CA GLU A 481 -22.85 -4.20 9.48
C GLU A 481 -24.17 -3.41 9.38
N ASN A 482 -24.09 -2.08 9.37
CA ASN A 482 -25.24 -1.17 9.36
C ASN A 482 -25.67 -0.79 7.94
N GLY A 483 -25.89 -1.77 7.06
CA GLY A 483 -26.39 -1.52 5.69
C GLY A 483 -25.42 -0.72 4.79
N GLY A 484 -24.16 -0.62 5.20
CA GLY A 484 -23.12 0.13 4.51
C GLY A 484 -23.09 1.62 4.86
N GLU A 485 -23.90 2.13 5.78
CA GLU A 485 -23.94 3.55 6.14
C GLU A 485 -22.97 3.88 7.30
N MET A 486 -22.17 4.93 7.15
CA MET A 486 -21.19 5.32 8.16
C MET A 486 -21.73 6.35 9.16
N SER A 487 -21.29 6.24 10.42
CA SER A 487 -21.68 7.15 11.50
C SER A 487 -21.15 8.57 11.27
N THR A 488 -22.04 9.49 10.91
CA THR A 488 -21.72 10.89 10.61
C THR A 488 -21.14 11.63 11.83
N LYS A 489 -21.68 11.37 13.03
CA LYS A 489 -21.20 11.96 14.29
C LYS A 489 -19.77 11.53 14.62
N ALA A 490 -19.47 10.23 14.47
CA ALA A 490 -18.13 9.71 14.73
C ALA A 490 -17.11 10.30 13.74
N VAL A 491 -17.46 10.37 12.45
CA VAL A 491 -16.61 10.96 11.42
C VAL A 491 -16.28 12.42 11.73
N MET A 492 -17.29 13.24 12.06
CA MET A 492 -17.08 14.65 12.40
C MET A 492 -16.25 14.84 13.66
N PHE A 493 -16.49 14.03 14.70
CA PHE A 493 -15.74 14.11 15.95
C PHE A 493 -14.24 13.83 15.71
N ILE A 494 -13.93 12.76 14.97
CA ILE A 494 -12.54 12.38 14.68
C ILE A 494 -11.89 13.42 13.76
N PHE A 495 -12.62 13.96 12.78
CA PHE A 495 -12.13 15.04 11.94
C PHE A 495 -11.78 16.29 12.77
N ALA A 496 -12.62 16.68 13.72
CA ALA A 496 -12.36 17.80 14.62
C ALA A 496 -11.10 17.55 15.48
N LEU A 497 -10.96 16.36 16.06
CA LEU A 497 -9.75 15.97 16.81
C LEU A 497 -8.49 15.98 15.93
N GLY A 498 -8.59 15.45 14.71
CA GLY A 498 -7.50 15.49 13.73
C GLY A 498 -7.09 16.92 13.37
N THR A 499 -8.07 17.80 13.18
CA THR A 499 -7.83 19.23 12.90
C THR A 499 -7.08 19.89 14.05
N LEU A 500 -7.54 19.70 15.29
CA LEU A 500 -6.87 20.23 16.47
C LEU A 500 -5.44 19.68 16.62
N GLY A 501 -5.25 18.38 16.37
CA GLY A 501 -3.93 17.76 16.45
C GLY A 501 -2.96 18.25 15.36
N VAL A 502 -3.45 18.47 14.13
CA VAL A 502 -2.64 19.06 13.04
C VAL A 502 -2.25 20.49 13.38
N LEU A 503 -3.18 21.30 13.89
CA LEU A 503 -2.90 22.67 14.31
C LEU A 503 -1.90 22.72 15.47
N TYR A 504 -2.08 21.86 16.48
CA TYR A 504 -1.14 21.74 17.60
C TYR A 504 0.26 21.37 17.09
N SER A 505 0.34 20.35 16.22
CA SER A 505 1.61 19.93 15.64
C SER A 505 2.28 21.07 14.88
N ALA A 506 1.52 21.79 14.04
CA ALA A 506 2.01 22.92 13.25
C ALA A 506 2.54 24.07 14.13
N LEU A 507 1.90 24.35 15.27
CA LEU A 507 2.32 25.40 16.21
C LEU A 507 3.49 24.98 17.12
N SER A 508 3.80 23.68 17.18
CA SER A 508 4.84 23.12 18.05
C SER A 508 6.17 22.85 17.34
N ILE A 509 6.19 22.97 16.01
CA ILE A 509 7.40 22.94 15.17
C ILE A 509 8.02 24.34 15.22
#